data_AF-A0A024VXS7-F1
#
_entry.id   AF-A0A024VXS7-F1
#
_cell.length_a   1.000
_cell.length_b   1.000
_cell.length_c   1.000
_cell.angle_alpha   90.00
_cell.angle_beta   90.00
_cell.angle_gamma   90.00
#
_symmetry.space_group_name_H-M   'P 1'
#
loop_
_entity.id
_entity.type
_entity.pdbx_description
1 polymer ?
#
loop_
_entity_poly.entity_id
_entity_poly.type
_entity_poly.pdbx_seq_one_letter_code
_entity_poly.pdbx_strand_id
1 'polypeptide(L)'
;MARGLARGGGGDGIDDKDAKHLLDSIGKIVYDQVKNDEAKKYIKELEACVSFATFSGVETAGFSDPCGLIKDKRENLIRARGHPCGNVSGNDGTGNDDLKRFSKERVSKYDEKKIGCSNSEGACAPYRRLSLCNKNFQKINNDDSTNAKHNLLLDVCMAANYEA
;
A
#
# COMPACT_ATOMS: atom_id res chain seq x y z
N MET A 1 -19.79 -4.65 -49.07
CA MET A 1 -19.10 -3.35 -49.15
C MET A 1 -20.00 -2.29 -48.56
N ALA A 2 -19.57 -1.63 -47.48
CA ALA A 2 -20.04 -0.31 -47.10
C ALA A 2 -18.89 0.37 -46.35
N ARG A 3 -18.20 1.27 -47.06
CA ARG A 3 -17.18 2.17 -46.53
C ARG A 3 -17.88 3.46 -46.09
N GLY A 4 -17.48 4.00 -44.95
CA GLY A 4 -17.82 5.36 -44.49
C GLY A 4 -17.93 5.38 -42.96
N LEU A 5 -17.32 6.27 -42.19
CA LEU A 5 -16.49 7.44 -42.48
C LEU A 5 -15.42 7.52 -41.39
N ALA A 6 -14.22 7.94 -41.77
CA ALA A 6 -13.22 8.44 -40.83
C ALA A 6 -13.79 9.72 -40.17
N ARG A 7 -13.95 9.69 -38.85
CA ARG A 7 -14.20 10.87 -38.03
C ARG A 7 -13.04 11.02 -37.08
N GLY A 8 -12.16 11.97 -37.38
CA GLY A 8 -11.16 12.44 -36.42
C GLY A 8 -11.88 12.94 -35.17
N GLY A 9 -11.49 12.40 -34.03
CA GLY A 9 -11.90 12.83 -32.71
C GLY A 9 -10.80 12.40 -31.76
N GLY A 10 -10.19 13.36 -31.06
CA GLY A 10 -9.14 13.08 -30.09
C GLY A 10 -9.67 12.05 -29.10
N GLY A 11 -9.19 10.81 -29.20
CA GLY A 11 -9.58 9.77 -28.28
C GLY A 11 -9.09 10.17 -26.89
N ASP A 12 -9.95 9.99 -25.90
CA ASP A 12 -9.84 10.50 -24.53
C ASP A 12 -8.63 9.95 -23.73
N GLY A 13 -7.63 9.35 -24.41
CA GLY A 13 -6.47 8.71 -23.81
C GLY A 13 -6.79 7.41 -23.09
N ILE A 14 -8.02 6.91 -23.21
CA ILE A 14 -8.51 5.71 -22.55
C ILE A 14 -8.23 4.48 -23.44
N ASP A 15 -7.45 3.53 -22.92
CA ASP A 15 -7.17 2.23 -23.56
C ASP A 15 -8.06 1.14 -22.93
N ASP A 16 -8.99 0.58 -23.71
CA ASP A 16 -10.01 -0.37 -23.24
C ASP A 16 -9.73 -1.83 -23.64
N LYS A 17 -8.47 -2.17 -23.96
CA LYS A 17 -8.05 -3.54 -24.33
C LYS A 17 -8.45 -4.62 -23.33
N ASP A 18 -8.35 -4.31 -22.03
CA ASP A 18 -8.86 -5.14 -20.95
C ASP A 18 -9.19 -4.27 -19.73
N ALA A 19 -9.83 -4.88 -18.72
CA ALA A 19 -10.22 -4.17 -17.51
C ALA A 19 -9.05 -3.51 -16.79
N LYS A 20 -7.84 -4.09 -16.84
CA LYS A 20 -6.65 -3.51 -16.23
C LYS A 20 -6.22 -2.26 -16.99
N HIS A 21 -6.08 -2.34 -18.31
CA HIS A 21 -5.70 -1.21 -19.16
C HIS A 21 -6.69 -0.06 -19.06
N LEU A 22 -7.99 -0.37 -18.99
CA LEU A 22 -9.04 0.62 -18.82
C LEU A 22 -8.89 1.37 -17.49
N LEU A 23 -8.76 0.63 -16.37
CA LEU A 23 -8.61 1.21 -15.04
C LEU A 23 -7.28 1.97 -14.87
N ASP A 24 -6.18 1.46 -15.43
CA ASP A 24 -4.88 2.14 -15.40
C ASP A 24 -4.92 3.45 -16.20
N SER A 25 -5.61 3.48 -17.34
CA SER A 25 -5.77 4.69 -18.16
C SER A 25 -6.57 5.76 -17.42
N ILE A 26 -7.68 5.37 -16.77
CA ILE A 26 -8.47 6.26 -15.91
C ILE A 26 -7.61 6.74 -14.73
N GLY A 27 -6.86 5.84 -14.09
CA GLY A 27 -5.96 6.17 -12.98
C GLY A 27 -4.91 7.21 -13.36
N LYS A 28 -4.36 7.14 -14.58
CA LYS A 28 -3.44 8.15 -15.11
C LYS A 28 -4.12 9.53 -15.25
N ILE A 29 -5.33 9.58 -15.80
CA ILE A 29 -6.09 10.83 -15.95
C ILE A 29 -6.34 11.47 -14.57
N VAL A 30 -6.80 10.67 -13.59
CA VAL A 30 -7.03 11.15 -12.21
C VAL A 30 -5.73 11.63 -11.56
N TYR A 31 -4.63 10.90 -11.73
CA TYR A 31 -3.33 11.31 -11.22
C TYR A 31 -2.88 12.66 -11.81
N ASP A 32 -3.02 12.84 -13.14
CA ASP A 32 -2.64 14.08 -13.81
C ASP A 32 -3.51 15.27 -13.39
N GLN A 33 -4.78 15.05 -13.07
CA GLN A 33 -5.66 16.08 -12.48
C GLN A 33 -5.17 16.45 -11.07
N VAL A 34 -5.11 15.48 -10.15
CA VAL A 34 -4.76 15.73 -8.74
C VAL A 34 -3.35 16.32 -8.59
N LYS A 35 -2.38 15.83 -9.37
CA LYS A 35 -1.00 16.34 -9.37
C LYS A 35 -0.93 17.79 -9.79
N ASN A 36 -1.84 18.25 -10.65
CA ASN A 36 -1.82 19.60 -11.19
C ASN A 36 -2.63 20.62 -10.40
N ASP A 37 -3.55 20.15 -9.57
CA ASP A 37 -4.47 20.96 -8.78
C ASP A 37 -3.91 21.26 -7.38
N GLU A 38 -4.72 21.04 -6.34
CA GLU A 38 -4.46 21.43 -4.97
C GLU A 38 -3.23 20.75 -4.35
N ALA A 39 -2.89 19.54 -4.80
CA ALA A 39 -1.75 18.79 -4.27
C ALA A 39 -0.44 19.59 -4.37
N LYS A 40 -0.26 20.43 -5.42
CA LYS A 40 0.93 21.27 -5.60
C LYS A 40 1.21 22.19 -4.41
N LYS A 41 0.17 22.66 -3.73
CA LYS A 41 0.31 23.57 -2.57
C LYS A 41 1.04 22.88 -1.41
N TYR A 42 0.85 21.57 -1.26
CA TYR A 42 1.30 20.81 -0.09
C TYR A 42 2.49 19.89 -0.35
N ILE A 43 3.03 19.84 -1.57
CA ILE A 43 4.14 18.92 -1.93
C ILE A 43 5.30 19.06 -0.94
N LYS A 44 5.79 20.28 -0.68
CA LYS A 44 6.92 20.50 0.22
C LYS A 44 6.60 20.15 1.68
N GLU A 45 5.37 20.37 2.10
CA GLU A 45 4.92 20.10 3.46
C GLU A 45 4.77 18.60 3.72
N LEU A 46 4.29 17.84 2.73
CA LEU A 46 4.09 16.39 2.79
C LEU A 46 5.31 15.59 2.34
N GLU A 47 6.29 16.22 1.67
CA GLU A 47 7.53 15.57 1.25
C GLU A 47 8.27 15.04 2.48
N ALA A 48 8.53 13.73 2.46
CA ALA A 48 9.16 13.01 3.54
C ALA A 48 10.41 12.28 3.02
N CYS A 49 11.49 12.32 3.80
CA CYS A 49 12.67 11.49 3.60
C CYS A 49 12.80 10.48 4.74
N VAL A 50 13.12 9.23 4.40
CA VAL A 50 13.30 8.16 5.38
C VAL A 50 14.52 8.39 6.29
N SER A 51 15.52 9.12 5.81
CA SER A 51 16.71 9.53 6.59
C SER A 51 16.37 10.34 7.84
N PHE A 52 15.26 11.10 7.82
CA PHE A 52 14.78 11.90 8.95
C PHE A 52 13.84 11.13 9.90
N ALA A 53 13.54 9.86 9.62
CA ALA A 53 12.75 9.04 10.52
C ALA A 53 13.52 8.75 11.81
N THR A 54 12.78 8.55 12.91
CA THR A 54 13.33 8.15 14.21
C THR A 54 13.23 6.63 14.33
N PHE A 55 14.37 5.97 14.60
CA PHE A 55 14.47 4.50 14.62
C PHE A 55 14.39 3.90 16.03
N SER A 56 14.92 4.61 17.03
CA SER A 56 14.98 4.14 18.43
C SER A 56 15.22 5.29 19.43
N GLY A 57 14.59 6.45 19.21
CA GLY A 57 14.63 7.60 20.13
C GLY A 57 15.88 8.49 20.10
N VAL A 58 16.96 8.13 19.38
CA VAL A 58 18.22 8.91 19.40
C VAL A 58 18.93 8.99 18.04
N GLU A 59 18.70 8.08 17.09
CA GLU A 59 19.44 8.04 15.81
C GLU A 59 18.56 8.39 14.60
N THR A 60 19.05 9.31 13.76
CA THR A 60 18.58 9.51 12.39
C THR A 60 19.16 8.43 11.47
N ALA A 61 18.44 8.05 10.42
CA ALA A 61 18.99 7.12 9.44
C ALA A 61 20.03 7.82 8.58
N GLY A 62 21.26 7.28 8.59
CA GLY A 62 22.30 7.64 7.63
C GLY A 62 22.06 7.10 6.21
N PHE A 63 20.83 6.65 5.88
CA PHE A 63 20.51 5.99 4.63
C PHE A 63 19.31 6.68 3.96
N SER A 64 19.49 7.03 2.69
CA SER A 64 18.42 7.52 1.81
C SER A 64 17.65 6.38 1.15
N ASP A 65 18.27 5.20 0.97
CA ASP A 65 17.64 4.01 0.41
C ASP A 65 16.83 3.25 1.48
N PRO A 66 15.50 3.12 1.31
CA PRO A 66 14.66 2.37 2.24
C PRO A 66 15.07 0.90 2.36
N CYS A 67 15.51 0.26 1.26
CA CYS A 67 15.85 -1.16 1.25
C CYS A 67 17.11 -1.45 2.08
N GLY A 68 18.19 -0.70 1.86
CA GLY A 68 19.42 -0.81 2.65
C GLY A 68 19.17 -0.55 4.14
N LEU A 69 18.39 0.47 4.46
CA LEU A 69 18.04 0.80 5.83
C LEU A 69 17.25 -0.30 6.54
N ILE A 70 16.21 -0.84 5.89
CA ILE A 70 15.39 -1.93 6.45
C ILE A 70 16.25 -3.17 6.70
N LYS A 71 17.21 -3.45 5.82
CA LYS A 71 18.15 -4.56 5.96
C LYS A 71 19.10 -4.36 7.14
N ASP A 72 19.71 -3.20 7.25
CA ASP A 72 20.74 -2.91 8.26
C ASP A 72 20.15 -2.74 9.67
N LYS A 73 18.98 -2.12 9.79
CA LYS A 73 18.32 -1.84 11.08
C LYS A 73 17.14 -2.80 11.35
N ARG A 74 17.06 -3.93 10.66
CA ARG A 74 15.94 -4.89 10.69
C ARG A 74 15.44 -5.22 12.09
N GLU A 75 16.33 -5.69 12.97
CA GLU A 75 15.96 -6.13 14.32
C GLU A 75 15.45 -4.98 15.18
N ASN A 76 16.10 -3.81 15.08
CA ASN A 76 15.69 -2.59 15.79
C ASN A 76 14.31 -2.12 15.33
N LEU A 77 14.08 -2.12 14.00
CA LEU A 77 12.80 -1.77 13.40
C LEU A 77 11.68 -2.72 13.83
N ILE A 78 11.92 -4.04 13.79
CA ILE A 78 10.93 -5.04 14.24
C ILE A 78 10.63 -4.86 15.73
N ARG A 79 11.64 -4.59 16.57
CA ARG A 79 11.43 -4.37 18.01
C ARG A 79 10.60 -3.11 18.28
N ALA A 80 10.87 -2.02 17.58
CA ALA A 80 10.19 -0.74 17.77
C ALA A 80 8.78 -0.71 17.15
N ARG A 81 8.63 -1.20 15.91
CA ARG A 81 7.44 -1.04 15.06
C ARG A 81 6.65 -2.34 14.86
N GLY A 82 7.19 -3.47 15.28
CA GLY A 82 6.60 -4.79 15.05
C GLY A 82 6.90 -5.35 13.65
N HIS A 83 6.71 -6.66 13.50
CA HIS A 83 6.88 -7.32 12.22
C HIS A 83 5.68 -7.01 11.29
N PRO A 84 5.87 -6.53 10.04
CA PRO A 84 4.77 -6.16 9.16
C PRO A 84 3.77 -7.28 8.87
N CYS A 85 4.23 -8.53 8.79
CA CYS A 85 3.35 -9.69 8.61
C CYS A 85 2.79 -10.25 9.93
N GLY A 86 3.02 -9.60 11.08
CA GLY A 86 2.61 -10.09 12.40
C GLY A 86 3.55 -11.15 12.98
N ASN A 87 3.16 -11.75 14.10
CA ASN A 87 3.92 -12.84 14.72
C ASN A 87 3.88 -14.06 13.79
N VAL A 88 5.05 -14.47 13.30
CA VAL A 88 5.20 -15.72 12.50
C VAL A 88 5.09 -16.97 13.40
N SER A 89 4.87 -16.80 14.71
CA SER A 89 4.73 -17.87 15.70
C SER A 89 3.32 -18.46 15.71
N GLY A 90 2.93 -19.18 14.66
CA GLY A 90 1.84 -20.15 14.73
C GLY A 90 2.37 -21.45 15.35
N ASN A 91 2.51 -21.51 16.68
CA ASN A 91 2.75 -22.76 17.42
C ASN A 91 1.48 -23.31 18.08
N ASP A 92 0.34 -22.76 17.71
CA ASP A 92 -0.99 -23.30 17.85
C ASP A 92 -1.26 -24.00 16.53
N GLY A 93 -1.17 -25.34 16.53
CA GLY A 93 -1.19 -26.25 15.38
C GLY A 93 -2.47 -26.26 14.53
N THR A 94 -3.05 -25.10 14.24
CA THR A 94 -3.87 -24.83 13.08
C THR A 94 -3.00 -24.09 12.06
N GLY A 95 -2.42 -24.84 11.12
CA GLY A 95 -1.92 -24.28 9.87
C GLY A 95 -3.10 -23.64 9.14
N ASN A 96 -3.42 -22.39 9.49
CA ASN A 96 -4.65 -21.74 9.10
C ASN A 96 -4.64 -21.49 7.59
N ASP A 97 -5.74 -21.85 6.93
CA ASP A 97 -5.99 -21.51 5.53
C ASP A 97 -5.89 -19.99 5.25
N ASP A 98 -5.90 -19.15 6.29
CA ASP A 98 -5.63 -17.70 6.27
C ASP A 98 -4.20 -17.32 5.79
N LEU A 99 -3.25 -18.26 5.76
CA LEU A 99 -1.88 -18.03 5.24
C LEU A 99 -1.75 -18.31 3.74
N LYS A 100 -2.72 -19.00 3.11
CA LYS A 100 -2.68 -19.29 1.68
C LYS A 100 -3.17 -18.10 0.88
N ARG A 101 -2.34 -17.05 0.80
CA ARG A 101 -2.58 -15.84 0.00
C ARG A 101 -2.87 -16.17 -1.47
N PHE A 102 -2.30 -17.28 -1.95
CA PHE A 102 -2.42 -17.81 -3.30
C PHE A 102 -2.79 -19.31 -3.25
N SER A 103 -3.99 -19.62 -2.76
CA SER A 103 -4.56 -20.98 -2.83
C SER A 103 -5.16 -21.22 -4.22
N LYS A 104 -5.16 -22.48 -4.67
CA LYS A 104 -5.85 -22.90 -5.90
C LYS A 104 -7.33 -23.17 -5.65
N GLU A 105 -7.69 -23.44 -4.40
CA GLU A 105 -9.03 -23.84 -3.95
C GLU A 105 -9.91 -22.63 -3.64
N ARG A 106 -9.32 -21.57 -3.04
CA ARG A 106 -10.03 -20.35 -2.65
C ARG A 106 -9.13 -19.13 -2.79
N VAL A 107 -9.67 -18.03 -3.31
CA VAL A 107 -8.89 -16.81 -3.61
C VAL A 107 -9.45 -15.55 -2.95
N SER A 108 -10.65 -15.62 -2.37
CA SER A 108 -11.33 -14.47 -1.74
C SER A 108 -12.28 -14.90 -0.63
N LYS A 109 -12.59 -13.94 0.26
CA LYS A 109 -13.64 -14.07 1.26
C LYS A 109 -14.70 -13.00 1.06
N TYR A 110 -15.96 -13.40 1.19
CA TYR A 110 -17.07 -12.50 1.44
C TYR A 110 -17.39 -12.52 2.94
N ASP A 111 -17.40 -11.35 3.58
CA ASP A 111 -17.64 -11.22 5.02
C ASP A 111 -18.16 -9.81 5.33
N GLU A 112 -19.48 -9.65 5.42
CA GLU A 112 -20.16 -8.37 5.66
C GLU A 112 -19.75 -7.68 6.97
N LYS A 113 -19.24 -8.44 7.94
CA LYS A 113 -18.75 -7.88 9.21
C LYS A 113 -17.33 -7.31 9.09
N LYS A 114 -16.54 -7.79 8.13
CA LYS A 114 -15.14 -7.37 7.91
C LYS A 114 -14.98 -6.40 6.74
N ILE A 115 -15.93 -6.38 5.81
CA ILE A 115 -15.90 -5.56 4.60
C ILE A 115 -16.90 -4.41 4.80
N GLY A 116 -16.38 -3.18 4.94
CA GLY A 116 -17.20 -1.97 5.10
C GLY A 116 -17.86 -1.57 3.79
N CYS A 117 -18.99 -2.19 3.47
CA CYS A 117 -19.87 -1.80 2.37
C CYS A 117 -21.15 -1.21 2.95
N SER A 118 -21.41 0.08 2.69
CA SER A 118 -22.72 0.67 2.94
C SER A 118 -23.73 -0.01 2.01
N ASN A 119 -24.61 -0.84 2.57
CA ASN A 119 -25.74 -1.53 1.93
C ASN A 119 -25.54 -3.00 1.49
N SER A 120 -24.59 -3.75 2.08
CA SER A 120 -24.52 -5.22 1.89
C SER A 120 -24.41 -5.70 0.42
N GLU A 121 -23.70 -4.95 -0.43
CA GLU A 121 -23.56 -5.29 -1.85
C GLU A 121 -22.14 -5.80 -2.19
N GLY A 122 -22.04 -7.12 -2.39
CA GLY A 122 -21.24 -7.78 -3.44
C GLY A 122 -19.70 -7.76 -3.40
N ALA A 123 -19.05 -6.96 -2.55
CA ALA A 123 -17.58 -6.89 -2.55
C ALA A 123 -16.94 -8.12 -1.90
N CYS A 124 -16.06 -8.80 -2.65
CA CYS A 124 -15.24 -9.92 -2.16
C CYS A 124 -13.81 -9.45 -1.92
N ALA A 125 -13.29 -9.63 -0.71
CA ALA A 125 -11.91 -9.28 -0.38
C ALA A 125 -10.96 -10.44 -0.79
N PRO A 126 -9.96 -10.22 -1.67
CA PRO A 126 -8.98 -11.25 -2.01
C PRO A 126 -8.17 -11.67 -0.79
N TYR A 127 -7.77 -12.95 -0.69
CA TYR A 127 -6.90 -13.40 0.41
C TYR A 127 -5.56 -12.67 0.44
N ARG A 128 -5.02 -12.28 -0.72
CA ARG A 128 -3.87 -11.38 -0.81
C ARG A 128 -4.05 -10.09 0.01
N ARG A 129 -5.25 -9.50 -0.01
CA ARG A 129 -5.58 -8.25 0.72
C ARG A 129 -5.90 -8.49 2.19
N LEU A 130 -6.54 -9.61 2.52
CA LEU A 130 -6.89 -9.97 3.90
C LEU A 130 -5.64 -10.29 4.74
N SER A 131 -4.64 -10.92 4.13
CA SER A 131 -3.37 -11.29 4.76
C SER A 131 -2.23 -10.34 4.38
N LEU A 132 -2.55 -9.06 4.13
CA LEU A 132 -1.57 -8.01 3.80
C LEU A 132 -0.58 -7.79 4.95
N CYS A 133 0.71 -7.65 4.64
CA CYS A 133 1.75 -7.38 5.64
C CYS A 133 1.77 -5.90 6.07
N ASN A 134 0.80 -5.49 6.87
CA ASN A 134 0.67 -4.12 7.39
C ASN A 134 0.50 -4.02 8.92
N LYS A 135 0.85 -5.08 9.67
CA LYS A 135 0.65 -5.16 11.12
C LYS A 135 1.53 -4.19 11.90
N ASN A 136 2.63 -3.73 11.32
CA ASN A 136 3.43 -2.66 11.89
C ASN A 136 2.65 -1.34 12.03
N PHE A 137 1.62 -1.11 11.19
CA PHE A 137 0.80 0.10 11.28
C PHE A 137 0.01 0.22 12.58
N GLN A 138 -0.24 -0.89 13.28
CA GLN A 138 -0.90 -0.86 14.60
C GLN A 138 -0.01 -0.26 15.70
N LYS A 139 1.30 -0.14 15.43
CA LYS A 139 2.31 0.38 16.36
C LYS A 139 2.93 1.68 15.87
N ILE A 140 2.30 2.38 14.91
CA ILE A 140 2.74 3.71 14.49
C ILE A 140 2.74 4.60 15.72
N ASN A 141 3.88 5.26 15.96
CA ASN A 141 3.94 6.27 17.01
C ASN A 141 3.12 7.49 16.56
N ASN A 142 2.05 7.79 17.28
CA ASN A 142 1.14 8.92 17.02
C ASN A 142 1.57 10.21 17.73
N ASP A 143 2.79 10.27 18.26
CA ASP A 143 3.33 11.50 18.83
C ASP A 143 3.43 12.58 17.75
N ASP A 144 2.69 13.68 17.94
CA ASP A 144 2.72 14.90 17.13
C ASP A 144 4.12 15.52 17.18
N SER A 145 4.98 15.01 16.32
CA SER A 145 6.36 15.44 16.15
C SER A 145 6.58 15.96 14.74
N THR A 146 7.56 16.84 14.59
CA THR A 146 8.04 17.30 13.26
C THR A 146 8.46 16.14 12.35
N ASN A 147 8.69 14.94 12.93
CA ASN A 147 9.09 13.73 12.22
C ASN A 147 7.93 12.80 11.84
N ALA A 148 6.68 13.15 12.13
CA ALA A 148 5.51 12.28 11.88
C ALA A 148 5.46 11.76 10.44
N LYS A 149 5.60 12.64 9.44
CA LYS A 149 5.61 12.25 8.00
C LYS A 149 6.79 11.33 7.63
N HIS A 150 7.96 11.56 8.22
CA HIS A 150 9.17 10.77 7.98
C HIS A 150 9.03 9.37 8.58
N ASN A 151 8.49 9.29 9.80
CA ASN A 151 8.18 8.04 10.47
C ASN A 151 7.12 7.23 9.74
N LEU A 152 6.07 7.90 9.25
CA LEU A 152 5.03 7.25 8.45
C LEU A 152 5.59 6.68 7.15
N LEU A 153 6.45 7.43 6.44
CA LEU A 153 7.09 6.94 5.22
C LEU A 153 7.93 5.68 5.51
N LEU A 154 8.69 5.67 6.60
CA LEU A 154 9.45 4.48 7.01
C LEU A 154 8.55 3.27 7.28
N ASP A 155 7.43 3.45 7.99
CA ASP A 155 6.48 2.35 8.24
C ASP A 155 5.91 1.81 6.92
N VAL A 156 5.55 2.71 6.00
CA VAL A 156 5.03 2.34 4.67
C VAL A 156 6.07 1.58 3.86
N CYS A 157 7.33 2.05 3.84
CA CYS A 157 8.42 1.36 3.17
C CYS A 157 8.69 -0.02 3.79
N MET A 158 8.63 -0.13 5.12
CA MET A 158 8.80 -1.40 5.82
C MET A 158 7.67 -2.38 5.47
N ALA A 159 6.41 -1.93 5.47
CA ALA A 159 5.27 -2.75 5.04
C ALA A 159 5.41 -3.19 3.58
N ALA A 160 5.78 -2.27 2.68
CA ALA A 160 5.97 -2.56 1.26
C ALA A 160 7.09 -3.57 1.01
N ASN A 161 8.21 -3.48 1.73
CA ASN A 161 9.33 -4.41 1.60
C ASN A 161 8.99 -5.84 2.02
N TYR A 162 8.16 -6.00 3.06
CA TYR A 162 7.75 -7.31 3.56
C TYR A 162 6.54 -7.90 2.81
N GLU A 163 5.76 -7.04 2.15
CA GLU A 163 4.60 -7.44 1.34
C GLU A 163 4.98 -7.91 -0.06
N ALA A 164 6.05 -7.35 -0.64
CA ALA A 164 6.60 -7.68 -1.96
C ALA A 164 7.15 -9.10 -2.05
#